data_AF-A0A9D9S8V4-F1
#
_entry.id   AF-A0A9D9S8V4-F1
#
_cell.length_a   1.000
_cell.length_b   1.000
_cell.length_c   1.000
_cell.angle_alpha   90.00
_cell.angle_beta   90.00
_cell.angle_gamma   90.00
#
_symmetry.space_group_name_H-M   'P 1'
#
loop_
_entity.id
_entity.type
_entity.pdbx_description
1 polymer ?
#
loop_
_entity_poly.entity_id
_entity_poly.type
_entity_poly.pdbx_seq_one_letter_code
_entity_poly.pdbx_strand_id
1 'polypeptide(L)'
;MILSELTENDLRARLAGGLTLRIAPVAVRVHSSIASVATGLAAHYGEHDVLDDDAFADFHIGLHRPPGLRHFFRPQVDFLFDAEKPFKPLPLDQAYPFFEW
;
A
#
# COMPACT_ATOMS: atom_id res chain seq x y z
N MET A 1 -5.47 -13.55 -10.87
CA MET A 1 -6.64 -13.21 -10.02
C MET A 1 -6.73 -11.70 -9.99
N ILE A 2 -7.92 -11.13 -9.93
CA ILE A 2 -8.08 -9.67 -9.82
C ILE A 2 -8.25 -9.26 -8.37
N LEU A 3 -7.94 -8.00 -8.05
CA LEU A 3 -7.96 -7.49 -6.69
C LEU A 3 -9.34 -7.61 -6.03
N SER A 4 -10.42 -7.37 -6.78
CA SER A 4 -11.81 -7.43 -6.32
C SER A 4 -12.30 -8.84 -5.95
N GLU A 5 -11.54 -9.88 -6.31
CA GLU A 5 -11.79 -11.27 -5.88
C GLU A 5 -11.30 -11.52 -4.44
N LEU A 6 -10.43 -10.67 -3.89
CA LEU A 6 -9.97 -10.79 -2.51
C LEU A 6 -11.02 -10.24 -1.54
N THR A 7 -11.24 -10.96 -0.45
CA THR A 7 -11.99 -10.38 0.67
C THR A 7 -11.17 -9.25 1.30
N GLU A 8 -11.84 -8.32 1.99
CA GLU A 8 -11.14 -7.21 2.67
C GLU A 8 -10.06 -7.70 3.65
N ASN A 9 -10.32 -8.81 4.35
CA ASN A 9 -9.37 -9.40 5.28
C ASN A 9 -8.15 -10.00 4.56
N ASP A 10 -8.38 -10.69 3.44
CA ASP A 10 -7.29 -11.27 2.64
C ASP A 10 -6.44 -10.16 2.00
N LEU A 11 -7.08 -9.10 1.49
CA LEU A 11 -6.38 -7.95 0.95
C LEU A 11 -5.49 -7.29 2.01
N ARG A 12 -6.02 -7.03 3.20
CA ARG A 12 -5.24 -6.46 4.32
C ARG A 12 -4.08 -7.37 4.73
N ALA A 13 -4.31 -8.68 4.81
CA ALA A 13 -3.28 -9.64 5.16
C ALA A 13 -2.16 -9.70 4.12
N ARG A 14 -2.50 -9.74 2.82
CA ARG A 14 -1.52 -9.73 1.74
C ARG A 14 -0.77 -8.41 1.64
N LEU A 15 -1.44 -7.26 1.82
CA LEU A 15 -0.76 -5.96 1.88
C LEU A 15 0.22 -5.90 3.06
N ALA A 16 -0.07 -6.53 4.20
CA ALA A 16 0.86 -6.61 5.32
C ALA A 16 2.07 -7.53 5.06
N GLY A 17 2.04 -8.37 4.03
CA GLY A 17 3.18 -9.18 3.55
C GLY A 17 3.82 -8.67 2.24
N GLY A 18 3.21 -7.66 1.62
CA GLY A 18 3.58 -7.15 0.31
C GLY A 18 2.75 -7.80 -0.80
N LEU A 19 1.79 -7.06 -1.35
CA LEU A 19 0.95 -7.49 -2.47
C LEU A 19 1.49 -6.88 -3.76
N THR A 20 1.70 -7.67 -4.81
CA THR A 20 2.10 -7.15 -6.12
C THR A 20 0.88 -6.91 -7.01
N LEU A 21 0.66 -5.66 -7.40
CA LEU A 21 -0.41 -5.23 -8.30
C LEU A 21 0.15 -4.92 -9.69
N ARG A 22 -0.51 -5.43 -10.74
CA ARG A 22 -0.23 -5.02 -12.12
C ARG A 22 -0.97 -3.71 -12.41
N ILE A 23 -0.22 -2.61 -12.48
CA ILE A 23 -0.71 -1.30 -12.92
C ILE A 23 -0.04 -1.00 -14.25
N ALA A 24 -0.61 -1.53 -15.34
CA ALA A 24 0.06 -1.59 -16.63
C ALA A 24 0.60 -0.21 -17.09
N PRO A 25 1.85 -0.14 -17.60
CA PRO A 25 2.72 -1.27 -17.95
C PRO A 25 3.53 -1.86 -16.78
N VAL A 26 3.46 -1.31 -15.57
CA VAL A 26 4.34 -1.66 -14.46
C VAL A 26 3.69 -2.62 -13.45
N ALA A 27 4.51 -3.27 -12.64
CA ALA A 27 4.11 -4.01 -11.45
C ALA A 27 4.58 -3.28 -10.20
N VAL A 28 3.68 -3.05 -9.25
CA VAL A 28 3.96 -2.32 -8.01
C VAL A 28 3.76 -3.25 -6.84
N ARG A 29 4.80 -3.49 -6.04
CA ARG A 29 4.68 -4.22 -4.78
C ARG A 29 4.34 -3.25 -3.66
N VAL A 30 3.14 -3.37 -3.12
CA VAL A 30 2.62 -2.50 -2.06
C VAL A 30 2.65 -3.22 -0.72
N HIS A 31 3.33 -2.61 0.25
CA HIS A 31 3.41 -3.08 1.62
C HIS A 31 2.74 -2.08 2.56
N SER A 32 1.65 -2.49 3.23
CA SER A 32 0.97 -1.65 4.22
C SER A 32 0.06 -2.45 5.16
N SER A 33 0.00 -2.03 6.42
CA SER A 33 -1.01 -2.47 7.39
C SER A 33 -2.09 -1.40 7.64
N ILE A 34 -2.10 -0.32 6.86
CA ILE A 34 -3.04 0.80 7.02
C ILE A 34 -4.34 0.47 6.29
N ALA A 35 -5.45 0.37 7.03
CA ALA A 35 -6.75 -0.02 6.50
C ALA A 35 -7.23 0.86 5.33
N SER A 36 -7.03 2.18 5.38
CA SER A 36 -7.44 3.09 4.31
C SER A 36 -6.70 2.83 2.99
N VAL A 37 -5.49 2.28 3.03
CA VAL A 37 -4.75 1.87 1.82
C VAL A 37 -5.45 0.68 1.17
N ALA A 38 -5.83 -0.34 1.95
CA ALA A 38 -6.59 -1.48 1.42
C ALA A 38 -7.94 -1.04 0.84
N THR A 39 -8.68 -0.19 1.54
CA THR A 39 -9.97 0.34 1.07
C THR A 39 -9.83 1.13 -0.23
N GLY A 40 -8.82 2.00 -0.32
CA GLY A 40 -8.55 2.77 -1.54
C GLY A 40 -8.12 1.89 -2.70
N LEU A 41 -7.21 0.95 -2.49
CA LEU A 41 -6.78 0.02 -3.52
C LEU A 41 -7.94 -0.82 -4.07
N ALA A 42 -8.79 -1.36 -3.20
CA ALA A 42 -9.99 -2.09 -3.63
C ALA A 42 -10.95 -1.21 -4.46
N ALA A 43 -11.12 0.05 -4.06
CA ALA A 43 -12.03 0.98 -4.74
C ALA A 43 -11.54 1.44 -6.12
N HIS A 44 -10.22 1.63 -6.29
CA HIS A 44 -9.65 2.22 -7.50
C HIS A 44 -8.97 1.20 -8.41
N TYR A 45 -8.48 0.09 -7.86
CA TYR A 45 -7.74 -0.95 -8.60
C TYR A 45 -8.41 -2.33 -8.54
N GLY A 46 -9.70 -2.41 -8.16
CA GLY A 46 -10.42 -3.69 -8.03
C GLY A 46 -10.27 -4.62 -9.25
N GLU A 47 -10.27 -4.08 -10.46
CA GLU A 47 -10.18 -4.85 -11.70
C GLU A 47 -8.73 -5.11 -12.19
N HIS A 48 -7.73 -4.81 -11.36
CA HIS A 48 -6.33 -5.04 -11.70
C HIS A 48 -5.84 -6.40 -11.21
N ASP A 49 -4.93 -7.00 -11.96
CA ASP A 49 -4.35 -8.29 -11.60
C ASP A 49 -3.48 -8.17 -10.35
N VAL A 50 -3.71 -9.09 -9.42
CA VAL A 50 -2.75 -9.44 -8.38
C VAL A 50 -1.81 -10.49 -8.95
N LEU A 51 -0.52 -10.18 -8.92
CA LEU A 51 0.54 -11.09 -9.36
C LEU A 51 0.99 -12.00 -8.22
N ASP A 52 1.69 -13.07 -8.57
CA ASP A 52 2.25 -14.03 -7.62
C ASP A 52 3.24 -13.37 -6.65
N ASP A 53 3.41 -13.95 -5.46
CA ASP A 53 4.22 -13.37 -4.38
C ASP A 53 5.70 -13.20 -4.76
N ASP A 54 6.21 -14.05 -5.66
CA ASP A 54 7.57 -14.06 -6.22
C ASP A 54 7.68 -13.33 -7.57
N ALA A 55 6.60 -12.73 -8.06
CA ALA A 55 6.61 -11.96 -9.30
C ALA A 55 7.51 -10.72 -9.17
N PHE A 56 8.19 -10.39 -10.27
CA PHE A 56 8.97 -9.16 -10.38
C PHE A 56 8.06 -7.93 -10.23
N ALA A 57 8.52 -6.95 -9.45
CA ALA A 57 7.90 -5.64 -9.29
C ALA A 57 8.89 -4.55 -9.73
N ASP A 58 8.43 -3.65 -10.57
CA ASP A 58 9.20 -2.48 -11.02
C ASP A 58 9.45 -1.51 -9.86
N PHE A 59 8.50 -1.39 -8.93
CA PHE A 59 8.57 -0.48 -7.79
C PHE A 59 8.10 -1.14 -6.50
N HIS A 60 8.78 -0.84 -5.39
CA HIS A 60 8.37 -1.24 -4.04
C HIS A 60 7.90 -0.03 -3.24
N ILE A 61 6.60 0.00 -2.93
CA ILE A 61 5.97 1.07 -2.16
C ILE A 61 5.61 0.57 -0.77
N GLY A 62 6.11 1.26 0.26
CA GLY A 62 5.77 1.04 1.66
C GLY A 62 4.95 2.20 2.22
N LEU A 63 3.79 1.91 2.80
CA LEU A 63 2.97 2.90 3.51
C LEU A 63 2.83 2.45 4.96
N HIS A 64 3.56 3.10 5.85
CA HIS A 64 3.71 2.65 7.23
C HIS A 64 3.47 3.78 8.22
N ARG A 65 2.90 3.42 9.38
CA ARG A 65 2.83 4.35 10.51
C ARG A 65 4.24 4.45 11.12
N PRO A 66 4.83 5.66 11.22
CA PRO A 66 6.11 5.80 11.91
C PRO A 66 5.95 5.42 13.39
N PRO A 67 7.00 4.83 14.01
CA PRO A 67 6.95 4.45 15.42
C PRO A 67 6.89 5.69 16.33
N GLY A 68 6.39 5.49 17.55
CA GLY A 68 6.46 6.49 18.63
C GLY A 68 5.11 7.00 19.14
N LEU A 69 5.17 7.73 20.26
CA LEU A 69 3.99 8.19 21.01
C LEU A 69 3.14 9.22 20.28
N ARG A 70 3.69 9.87 19.23
CA ARG A 70 2.96 10.85 18.41
C ARG A 70 1.73 10.24 17.72
N HIS A 71 1.69 8.92 17.59
CA HIS A 71 0.58 8.17 17.02
C HIS A 71 -0.78 8.52 17.63
N PHE A 72 -0.84 8.83 18.93
CA PHE A 72 -2.12 9.07 19.63
C PHE A 72 -2.70 10.48 19.43
N PHE A 73 -1.88 11.47 19.05
CA PHE A 73 -2.31 12.87 18.95
C PHE A 73 -2.30 13.41 17.52
N ARG A 74 -1.37 12.92 16.69
CA ARG A 74 -1.25 13.33 15.30
C ARG A 74 -0.68 12.15 14.50
N PRO A 75 -1.50 11.14 14.19
CA PRO A 75 -1.03 9.97 13.47
C PRO A 75 -0.57 10.37 12.08
N GLN A 76 0.54 9.78 11.64
CA GLN A 76 1.18 10.06 10.37
C GLN A 76 1.38 8.77 9.57
N VAL A 77 1.77 8.94 8.32
CA VAL A 77 2.19 7.90 7.40
C VAL A 77 3.53 8.29 6.77
N ASP A 78 4.47 7.35 6.78
CA ASP A 78 5.69 7.39 5.98
C ASP A 78 5.44 6.69 4.65
N PHE A 79 5.93 7.30 3.58
CA PHE A 79 6.02 6.68 2.26
C PHE A 79 7.47 6.22 2.04
N LEU A 80 7.61 4.95 1.68
CA LEU A 80 8.87 4.36 1.26
C LEU A 80 8.79 4.00 -0.22
N PHE A 81 9.84 4.32 -0.96
CA PHE A 81 10.03 3.94 -2.35
C PHE A 81 11.37 3.24 -2.47
N ASP A 82 11.35 1.96 -2.83
CA ASP A 82 12.54 1.10 -2.89
C ASP A 82 13.44 1.23 -1.64
N ALA A 83 12.79 1.16 -0.46
CA ALA A 83 13.38 1.33 0.87
C ALA A 83 13.90 2.73 1.23
N GLU A 84 13.84 3.70 0.33
CA GLU A 84 14.15 5.11 0.60
C GLU A 84 12.92 5.87 1.08
N LYS A 85 13.12 6.94 1.87
CA LYS A 85 12.04 7.84 2.33
C LYS A 85 12.16 9.20 1.63
N PRO A 86 11.64 9.36 0.41
CA PRO A 86 11.82 10.58 -0.37
C PRO A 86 11.04 11.78 0.19
N PHE A 87 10.01 11.53 1.00
CA PHE A 87 9.08 12.55 1.48
C PHE A 87 9.05 12.65 3.01
N LYS A 88 8.59 13.81 3.50
CA LYS A 88 8.25 13.98 4.91
C LYS A 88 6.94 13.24 5.22
N PRO A 89 6.74 12.77 6.48
CA PRO A 89 5.53 12.07 6.85
C PRO A 89 4.28 12.96 6.71
N LEU A 90 3.22 12.41 6.12
CA LEU A 90 1.92 13.09 5.97
C LEU A 90 0.93 12.66 7.06
N PRO A 91 -0.19 13.39 7.27
CA PRO A 91 -1.30 12.91 8.09
C PRO A 91 -1.80 11.52 7.66
N LEU A 92 -2.13 10.66 8.61
CA LEU A 92 -2.48 9.26 8.34
C LEU A 92 -3.73 9.09 7.44
N ASP A 93 -4.68 10.02 7.50
CA ASP A 93 -5.86 10.05 6.63
C ASP A 93 -5.50 10.29 5.15
N GLN A 94 -4.29 10.74 4.87
CA GLN A 94 -3.73 10.87 3.52
C GLN A 94 -2.96 9.63 3.07
N ALA A 95 -2.96 8.51 3.82
CA ALA A 95 -2.18 7.32 3.46
C ALA A 95 -2.50 6.76 2.07
N TYR A 96 -3.78 6.66 1.70
CA TYR A 96 -4.13 6.24 0.34
C TYR A 96 -3.84 7.32 -0.71
N PRO A 97 -4.22 8.60 -0.53
CA PRO A 97 -3.75 9.65 -1.43
C PRO A 97 -2.24 9.68 -1.65
N PHE A 98 -1.44 9.33 -0.64
CA PHE A 98 0.02 9.28 -0.74
C PHE A 98 0.53 8.11 -1.60
N PHE A 99 -0.26 7.06 -1.78
CA PHE A 99 0.02 5.98 -2.72
C PHE A 99 -0.05 6.46 -4.19
N GLU A 100 -0.98 7.37 -4.49
CA GLU A 100 -1.27 7.86 -5.84
C GLU A 100 -0.30 8.94 -6.35
N TRP A 101 0.67 9.35 -5.52
CA TRP A 101 1.57 10.49 -5.79
C TRP A 101 2.95 10.10 -6.29
#